data_AF-M2U4W2-F1
#
_entry.id   AF-M2U4W2-F1
#
_cell.length_a   1.000
_cell.length_b   1.000
_cell.length_c   1.000
_cell.angle_alpha   90.00
_cell.angle_beta   90.00
_cell.angle_gamma   90.00
#
_symmetry.space_group_name_H-M   'P 1'
#
loop_
_entity.id
_entity.type
_entity.pdbx_description
1 polymer ?
#
loop_
_entity_poly.entity_id
_entity_poly.type
_entity_poly.pdbx_seq_one_letter_code
_entity_poly.pdbx_strand_id
1 'polypeptide(L)'
;MFTPVRQRCARSLAKAPIQPADAIPTFLLPAFSRPSQQRSFTSTAPCQSKIGSAPLSIPQGVTFKVNAPSARDKGSRIQAMSTVHIKGPLGELSMDIPPYININQDANPNGPTLSIEDATDAKQRAMWGTTRAYLQNHILGVSEGHSAILRFVGVGFRASVEDSATTVDSEYPGQKFINLKVGYSHPVELGIPKGVTASTPQPTRLLLEGPEKEVVMQFAAEIRNWRKPEPYKGKGIFVNGETIKLKNKRVGGK
;
A
#
# COMPACT_ATOMS: atom_id res chain seq x y z
N MET A 1 3.25 23.05 41.58
CA MET A 1 2.46 21.88 41.14
C MET A 1 1.13 22.38 40.60
N PHE A 2 1.00 22.48 39.28
CA PHE A 2 -0.24 22.88 38.61
C PHE A 2 -0.68 21.72 37.71
N THR A 3 -1.85 21.14 37.99
CA THR A 3 -2.52 20.18 37.14
C THR A 3 -3.96 20.65 36.91
N PRO A 4 -4.42 20.81 35.65
CA PRO A 4 -5.83 20.88 35.35
C PRO A 4 -6.29 19.56 34.71
N VAL A 5 -7.04 18.76 35.46
CA VAL A 5 -7.82 17.63 34.94
C VAL A 5 -9.12 18.18 34.38
N ARG A 6 -9.26 18.22 33.04
CA ARG A 6 -10.54 18.45 32.36
C ARG A 6 -11.31 17.13 32.29
N GLN A 7 -12.29 16.95 33.17
CA GLN A 7 -13.32 15.93 33.02
C GLN A 7 -14.25 16.31 31.85
N ARG A 8 -14.21 15.53 30.76
CA ARG A 8 -15.24 15.58 29.71
C ARG A 8 -16.42 14.73 30.18
N CYS A 9 -17.48 15.38 30.65
CA CYS A 9 -18.74 14.70 30.93
C CYS A 9 -19.38 14.19 29.63
N ALA A 10 -19.60 12.88 29.60
CA ALA A 10 -20.50 12.22 28.66
C ALA A 10 -21.92 12.78 28.82
N ARG A 11 -22.58 13.08 27.70
CA ARG A 11 -24.03 13.28 27.65
C ARG A 11 -24.61 12.21 26.75
N SER A 12 -24.91 11.05 27.32
CA SER A 12 -25.93 10.15 26.78
C SER A 12 -27.29 10.73 27.20
N LEU A 13 -27.94 11.48 26.31
CA LEU A 13 -29.32 11.92 26.54
C LEU A 13 -30.23 10.70 26.37
N ALA A 14 -30.76 10.27 27.50
CA ALA A 14 -31.83 9.29 27.59
C ALA A 14 -33.05 9.77 26.80
N LYS A 15 -33.59 8.86 25.99
CA LYS A 15 -34.82 9.04 25.22
C LYS A 15 -36.01 8.87 26.16
N ALA A 16 -36.59 9.98 26.61
CA ALA A 16 -37.89 9.96 27.30
C ALA A 16 -39.03 10.02 26.26
N PRO A 17 -40.06 9.19 26.35
CA PRO A 17 -41.25 9.31 25.51
C PRO A 17 -42.12 10.47 26.01
N ILE A 18 -42.29 11.50 25.20
CA ILE A 18 -43.15 12.65 25.50
C ILE A 18 -44.60 12.25 25.19
N GLN A 19 -45.46 12.26 26.21
CA GLN A 19 -46.91 12.10 26.09
C GLN A 19 -47.54 13.32 25.37
N PRO A 20 -48.62 13.14 24.59
CA PRO A 20 -49.25 14.24 23.89
C PRO A 20 -50.25 14.94 24.82
N ALA A 21 -49.79 15.95 25.54
CA ALA A 21 -50.68 16.92 26.18
C ALA A 21 -50.15 18.32 25.86
N ASP A 22 -51.10 19.20 25.54
CA ASP A 22 -50.96 20.63 25.28
C ASP A 22 -50.51 21.02 23.86
N ALA A 23 -51.52 21.10 22.99
CA ALA A 23 -51.44 21.80 21.72
C ALA A 23 -51.11 23.28 21.95
N ILE A 24 -49.90 23.68 21.54
CA ILE A 24 -49.44 25.06 21.59
C ILE A 24 -50.34 25.90 20.67
N PRO A 25 -50.89 27.04 21.14
CA PRO A 25 -51.75 27.89 20.33
C PRO A 25 -50.99 28.43 19.11
N THR A 26 -51.64 28.38 17.95
CA THR A 26 -51.06 28.67 16.62
C THR A 26 -50.42 30.06 16.47
N PHE A 27 -50.74 31.02 17.35
CA PHE A 27 -50.14 32.36 17.31
C PHE A 27 -48.71 32.42 17.88
N LEU A 28 -48.26 31.40 18.62
CA LEU A 28 -46.89 31.32 19.18
C LEU A 28 -45.90 30.57 18.26
N LEU A 29 -46.35 30.07 17.11
CA LEU A 29 -45.53 29.36 16.12
C LEU A 29 -44.34 30.14 15.54
N PRO A 30 -44.38 31.48 15.28
CA PRO A 30 -43.27 32.13 14.61
C PRO A 30 -42.04 32.34 15.51
N ALA A 31 -42.19 32.26 16.84
CA ALA A 31 -41.08 32.38 17.80
C ALA A 31 -40.29 31.06 18.00
N PHE A 32 -40.85 29.93 17.58
CA PHE A 32 -40.22 28.60 17.61
C PHE A 32 -39.90 28.09 16.21
N SER A 33 -39.60 28.98 15.26
CA SER A 33 -39.00 28.55 14.01
C SER A 33 -37.67 27.87 14.35
N ARG A 34 -37.62 26.54 14.20
CA ARG A 34 -36.37 25.78 14.24
C ARG A 34 -35.39 26.53 13.31
N PRO A 35 -34.14 26.78 13.73
CA PRO A 35 -33.16 27.33 12.81
C PRO A 35 -33.20 26.46 11.56
N SER A 36 -33.55 27.08 10.43
CA SER A 36 -33.63 26.40 9.14
C SER A 36 -32.37 25.58 9.02
N GLN A 37 -32.50 24.26 8.90
CA GLN A 37 -31.33 23.39 8.68
C GLN A 37 -30.52 24.04 7.57
N GLN A 38 -29.29 24.45 7.90
CA GLN A 38 -28.41 25.08 6.93
C GLN A 38 -28.31 24.11 5.77
N ARG A 39 -28.95 24.45 4.65
CA ARG A 39 -28.85 23.64 3.44
C ARG A 39 -27.40 23.72 3.02
N SER A 40 -26.68 22.62 3.18
CA SER A 40 -25.37 22.47 2.57
C SER A 40 -25.55 22.72 1.07
N PHE A 41 -24.85 23.72 0.52
CA PHE A 41 -24.87 24.05 -0.92
C PHE A 41 -24.33 22.92 -1.81
N THR A 42 -23.87 21.83 -1.19
CA THR A 42 -23.37 20.62 -1.81
C THR A 42 -24.31 19.46 -1.47
N SER A 43 -24.85 18.81 -2.50
CA SER A 43 -25.61 17.56 -2.38
C SER A 43 -24.73 16.31 -2.32
N THR A 44 -23.41 16.46 -2.50
CA THR A 44 -22.50 15.32 -2.40
C THR A 44 -22.26 14.96 -0.94
N ALA A 45 -22.46 13.69 -0.60
CA ALA A 45 -22.11 13.14 0.71
C ALA A 45 -20.66 13.50 1.07
N PRO A 46 -20.34 13.72 2.36
CA PRO A 46 -18.99 14.06 2.81
C PRO A 46 -17.97 13.06 2.25
N CYS A 47 -16.90 13.61 1.65
CA CYS A 47 -15.92 12.89 0.85
C CYS A 47 -15.26 11.76 1.65
N GLN A 48 -15.73 10.53 1.41
CA GLN A 48 -15.06 9.31 1.80
C GLN A 48 -13.90 9.01 0.84
N SER A 49 -12.92 8.21 1.29
CA SER A 49 -11.85 7.75 0.40
C SER A 49 -12.43 6.89 -0.70
N LYS A 50 -12.40 7.36 -1.95
CA LYS A 50 -12.89 6.60 -3.12
C LYS A 50 -12.15 5.26 -3.30
N ILE A 51 -10.87 5.22 -2.90
CA ILE A 51 -10.05 4.01 -2.95
C ILE A 51 -10.42 3.10 -1.78
N GLY A 52 -10.50 3.64 -0.55
CA GLY A 52 -10.82 2.87 0.65
C GLY A 52 -12.22 2.25 0.64
N SER A 53 -13.22 2.96 0.10
CA SER A 53 -14.60 2.50 0.04
C SER A 53 -14.85 1.43 -1.01
N ALA A 54 -13.94 1.29 -1.98
CA ALA A 54 -14.09 0.30 -3.04
C ALA A 54 -13.75 -1.10 -2.52
N PRO A 55 -14.59 -2.12 -2.80
CA PRO A 55 -14.42 -3.48 -2.26
C PRO A 55 -13.14 -4.16 -2.79
N LEU A 56 -12.66 -5.16 -2.07
CA LEU A 56 -11.52 -6.00 -2.46
C LEU A 56 -11.99 -7.11 -3.41
N SER A 57 -11.39 -7.16 -4.59
CA SER A 57 -11.68 -8.21 -5.58
C SER A 57 -10.85 -9.44 -5.27
N ILE A 58 -11.51 -10.51 -4.77
CA ILE A 58 -10.87 -11.79 -4.45
C ILE A 58 -11.09 -12.76 -5.62
N PRO A 59 -10.04 -13.13 -6.37
CA PRO A 59 -10.15 -14.12 -7.43
C PRO A 59 -10.31 -15.53 -6.84
N GLN A 60 -10.76 -16.47 -7.68
CA GLN A 60 -10.92 -17.87 -7.28
C GLN A 60 -9.56 -18.48 -6.87
N GLY A 61 -9.54 -19.25 -5.80
CA GLY A 61 -8.33 -19.90 -5.28
C GLY A 61 -7.53 -19.07 -4.26
N VAL A 62 -7.90 -17.81 -4.00
CA VAL A 62 -7.31 -17.00 -2.94
C VAL A 62 -8.16 -17.08 -1.67
N THR A 63 -7.53 -17.43 -0.55
CA THR A 63 -8.16 -17.45 0.78
C THR A 63 -7.73 -16.22 1.58
N PHE A 64 -8.72 -15.43 2.01
CA PHE A 64 -8.52 -14.22 2.80
C PHE A 64 -9.01 -14.47 4.24
N LYS A 65 -8.11 -14.41 5.23
CA LYS A 65 -8.43 -14.61 6.65
C LYS A 65 -7.97 -13.42 7.47
N VAL A 66 -8.84 -12.92 8.33
CA VAL A 66 -8.53 -11.84 9.27
C VAL A 66 -8.45 -12.46 10.66
N ASN A 67 -7.26 -12.44 11.25
CA ASN A 67 -7.05 -12.85 12.63
C ASN A 67 -7.28 -11.64 13.54
N ALA A 68 -8.07 -11.87 14.59
CA ALA A 68 -8.31 -10.87 15.63
C ALA A 68 -6.99 -10.46 16.31
N PRO A 69 -6.90 -9.23 16.84
CA PRO A 69 -5.67 -8.74 17.45
C PRO A 69 -5.21 -9.65 18.58
N SER A 70 -3.92 -9.99 18.61
CA SER A 70 -3.35 -10.72 19.75
C SER A 70 -3.47 -9.86 21.01
N ALA A 71 -3.70 -10.51 22.15
CA ALA A 71 -3.90 -9.81 23.42
C ALA A 71 -2.71 -8.87 23.69
N ARG A 72 -3.00 -7.61 24.08
CA ARG A 72 -1.96 -6.61 24.39
C ARG A 72 -0.95 -7.19 25.40
N ASP A 73 0.32 -7.21 25.02
CA ASP A 73 1.40 -7.42 25.98
C ASP A 73 1.33 -6.31 27.05
N LYS A 74 1.25 -6.73 28.32
CA LYS A 74 1.19 -5.83 29.47
C LYS A 74 2.50 -5.03 29.55
N GLY A 75 2.50 -3.84 28.95
CA GLY A 75 3.66 -2.94 28.92
C GLY A 75 3.88 -2.21 27.60
N SER A 76 3.29 -2.66 26.49
CA SER A 76 3.47 -2.01 25.19
C SER A 76 2.59 -0.77 25.05
N ARG A 77 3.19 0.36 24.62
CA ARG A 77 2.45 1.57 24.18
C ARG A 77 1.82 1.40 22.80
N ILE A 78 2.13 0.31 22.10
CA ILE A 78 1.65 0.02 20.75
C ILE A 78 0.23 -0.57 20.87
N GLN A 79 -0.69 -0.03 20.08
CA GLN A 79 -2.06 -0.55 20.02
C GLN A 79 -2.04 -1.94 19.38
N ALA A 80 -2.87 -2.87 19.89
CA ALA A 80 -2.98 -4.19 19.28
C ALA A 80 -3.55 -4.06 17.87
N MET A 81 -2.89 -4.72 16.91
CA MET A 81 -3.22 -4.69 15.49
C MET A 81 -3.85 -6.02 15.08
N SER A 82 -4.73 -6.00 14.10
CA SER A 82 -5.30 -7.23 13.51
C SER A 82 -4.37 -7.72 12.40
N THR A 83 -4.10 -9.01 12.32
CA THR A 83 -3.23 -9.56 11.26
C THR A 83 -4.08 -10.21 10.18
N VAL A 84 -3.84 -9.86 8.92
CA VAL A 84 -4.51 -10.44 7.76
C VAL A 84 -3.60 -11.41 7.06
N HIS A 85 -4.08 -12.63 6.85
CA HIS A 85 -3.40 -13.69 6.13
C HIS A 85 -4.08 -13.89 4.77
N ILE A 86 -3.27 -13.82 3.71
CA ILE A 86 -3.70 -13.96 2.33
C ILE A 86 -2.94 -15.14 1.75
N LYS A 87 -3.64 -16.22 1.42
CA LYS A 87 -3.06 -17.43 0.85
C LYS A 87 -3.54 -17.60 -0.58
N GLY A 88 -2.64 -17.92 -1.49
CA GLY A 88 -2.94 -18.18 -2.89
C GLY A 88 -1.98 -19.18 -3.51
N PRO A 89 -2.06 -19.40 -4.83
CA PRO A 89 -1.21 -20.35 -5.54
C PRO A 89 0.28 -20.03 -5.48
N LEU A 90 0.67 -18.74 -5.46
CA LEU A 90 2.07 -18.32 -5.48
C LEU A 90 2.70 -18.16 -4.09
N GLY A 91 1.92 -18.30 -3.01
CA GLY A 91 2.43 -18.21 -1.65
C GLY A 91 1.43 -17.69 -0.62
N GLU A 92 1.97 -17.32 0.54
CA GLU A 92 1.23 -16.71 1.65
C GLU A 92 1.86 -15.38 2.03
N LEU A 93 1.02 -14.36 2.25
CA LEU A 93 1.42 -13.05 2.75
C LEU A 93 0.63 -12.73 4.02
N SER A 94 1.31 -12.07 4.97
CA SER A 94 0.71 -11.58 6.21
C SER A 94 0.93 -10.08 6.34
N MET A 95 -0.11 -9.34 6.74
CA MET A 95 -0.01 -7.90 6.96
C MET A 95 -0.78 -7.48 8.21
N ASP A 96 -0.15 -6.65 9.03
CA ASP A 96 -0.79 -6.07 10.22
C ASP A 96 -1.61 -4.83 9.86
N ILE A 97 -2.77 -4.72 10.48
CA ILE A 97 -3.76 -3.68 10.22
C ILE A 97 -4.05 -2.92 11.51
N PRO A 98 -4.00 -1.58 11.47
CA PRO A 98 -4.37 -0.75 12.60
C PRO A 98 -5.79 -1.04 13.11
N PRO A 99 -6.04 -0.93 14.43
CA PRO A 99 -7.30 -1.32 15.04
C PRO A 99 -8.51 -0.51 14.58
N TYR A 100 -8.30 0.74 14.13
CA TYR A 100 -9.36 1.63 13.66
C TYR A 100 -9.85 1.31 12.24
N ILE A 101 -9.32 0.27 11.59
CA ILE A 101 -9.76 -0.21 10.27
C ILE A 101 -10.55 -1.50 10.47
N ASN A 102 -11.84 -1.44 10.10
CA ASN A 102 -12.76 -2.56 10.19
C ASN A 102 -12.93 -3.21 8.81
N ILE A 103 -12.78 -4.54 8.76
CA ILE A 103 -12.94 -5.34 7.54
C ILE A 103 -14.29 -6.04 7.60
N ASN A 104 -15.25 -5.54 6.82
CA ASN A 104 -16.58 -6.13 6.73
C ASN A 104 -16.53 -7.23 5.66
N GLN A 105 -16.60 -8.49 6.12
CA GLN A 105 -16.63 -9.68 5.26
C GLN A 105 -18.06 -10.12 4.89
N ASP A 106 -19.03 -9.21 4.99
CA ASP A 106 -20.41 -9.49 4.64
C ASP A 106 -20.49 -10.06 3.22
N ALA A 107 -21.46 -10.95 2.98
CA ALA A 107 -21.71 -11.62 1.71
C ALA A 107 -22.25 -10.64 0.65
N ASN A 108 -21.44 -9.68 0.25
CA ASN A 108 -21.68 -8.79 -0.87
C ASN A 108 -21.14 -9.48 -2.14
N PRO A 109 -21.86 -9.48 -3.28
CA PRO A 109 -21.36 -10.05 -4.54
C PRO A 109 -19.98 -9.54 -4.97
N ASN A 110 -19.56 -8.37 -4.48
CA ASN A 110 -18.33 -7.70 -4.91
C ASN A 110 -17.11 -7.92 -3.97
N GLY A 111 -17.26 -8.69 -2.88
CA GLY A 111 -16.18 -8.99 -1.93
C GLY A 111 -16.13 -8.10 -0.67
N PRO A 112 -15.15 -8.33 0.22
CA PRO A 112 -15.07 -7.64 1.51
C PRO A 112 -14.75 -6.15 1.35
N THR A 113 -15.33 -5.33 2.22
CA THR A 113 -15.19 -3.87 2.19
C THR A 113 -14.51 -3.37 3.45
N LEU A 114 -13.69 -2.32 3.32
CA LEU A 114 -12.99 -1.70 4.44
C LEU A 114 -13.74 -0.45 4.90
N SER A 115 -13.81 -0.26 6.20
CA SER A 115 -14.36 0.95 6.83
C SER A 115 -13.45 1.44 7.95
N ILE A 116 -13.60 2.71 8.32
CA ILE A 116 -12.88 3.34 9.43
C ILE A 116 -13.85 3.78 10.51
N GLU A 117 -13.35 3.84 11.75
CA GLU A 117 -14.14 4.27 12.90
C GLU A 117 -14.50 5.76 12.85
N ASP A 118 -13.51 6.62 12.55
CA ASP A 118 -13.69 8.07 12.50
C ASP A 118 -13.27 8.65 11.14
N ALA A 119 -14.27 9.09 10.37
CA ALA A 119 -14.05 9.73 9.08
C ALA A 119 -13.52 11.17 9.19
N THR A 120 -13.55 11.79 10.36
CA THR A 120 -13.03 13.16 10.54
C THR A 120 -11.52 13.19 10.75
N ASP A 121 -10.96 12.13 11.35
CA ASP A 121 -9.52 12.00 11.56
C ASP A 121 -8.77 11.87 10.23
N ALA A 122 -7.80 12.76 10.01
CA ALA A 122 -6.97 12.74 8.81
C ALA A 122 -6.10 11.49 8.72
N LYS A 123 -5.61 10.98 9.87
CA LYS A 123 -4.74 9.80 9.91
C LYS A 123 -5.51 8.54 9.49
N GLN A 124 -6.71 8.35 10.02
CA GLN A 124 -7.56 7.21 9.67
C GLN A 124 -7.95 7.23 8.19
N ARG A 125 -8.33 8.40 7.66
CA ARG A 125 -8.64 8.56 6.24
C ARG A 125 -7.47 8.23 5.31
N ALA A 126 -6.27 8.67 5.66
CA ALA A 126 -5.07 8.35 4.89
C ALA A 126 -4.79 6.84 4.90
N MET A 127 -4.82 6.23 6.09
CA MET A 127 -4.57 4.80 6.23
C MET A 127 -5.63 3.92 5.58
N TRP A 128 -6.89 4.35 5.56
CA TRP A 128 -7.97 3.62 4.90
C TRP A 128 -7.67 3.29 3.43
N GLY A 129 -7.23 4.29 2.66
CA GLY A 129 -6.87 4.10 1.25
C GLY A 129 -5.60 3.26 1.10
N THR A 130 -4.59 3.50 1.93
CA THR A 130 -3.31 2.78 1.91
C THR A 130 -3.50 1.29 2.19
N THR A 131 -4.15 0.94 3.29
CA THR A 131 -4.41 -0.46 3.68
C THR A 131 -5.20 -1.19 2.61
N ARG A 132 -6.21 -0.53 2.01
CA ARG A 132 -6.96 -1.09 0.88
C ARG A 132 -6.06 -1.43 -0.30
N ALA A 133 -5.21 -0.47 -0.71
CA ALA A 133 -4.32 -0.66 -1.84
C ALA A 133 -3.32 -1.79 -1.61
N TYR A 134 -2.74 -1.86 -0.41
CA TYR A 134 -1.84 -2.95 -0.01
C TYR A 134 -2.52 -4.32 -0.03
N LEU A 135 -3.70 -4.45 0.57
CA LEU A 135 -4.46 -5.71 0.54
C LEU A 135 -4.78 -6.15 -0.88
N GLN A 136 -5.21 -5.23 -1.76
CA GLN A 136 -5.46 -5.56 -3.16
C GLN A 136 -4.18 -6.00 -3.87
N ASN A 137 -3.05 -5.34 -3.64
CA ASN A 137 -1.76 -5.73 -4.21
C ASN A 137 -1.33 -7.11 -3.72
N HIS A 138 -1.55 -7.45 -2.44
CA HIS A 138 -1.25 -8.79 -1.92
C HIS A 138 -2.15 -9.86 -2.53
N ILE A 139 -3.45 -9.60 -2.67
CA ILE A 139 -4.40 -10.53 -3.31
C ILE A 139 -3.99 -10.81 -4.77
N LEU A 140 -3.72 -9.76 -5.54
CA LEU A 140 -3.24 -9.91 -6.93
C LEU A 140 -1.85 -10.57 -6.97
N GLY A 141 -0.99 -10.26 -6.01
CA GLY A 141 0.36 -10.80 -5.91
C GLY A 141 0.41 -12.31 -5.65
N VAL A 142 -0.43 -12.84 -4.75
CA VAL A 142 -0.48 -14.29 -4.52
C VAL A 142 -1.22 -15.05 -5.63
N SER A 143 -2.02 -14.35 -6.44
CA SER A 143 -2.82 -14.93 -7.53
C SER A 143 -2.05 -14.93 -8.86
N GLU A 144 -1.69 -13.73 -9.33
CA GLU A 144 -1.06 -13.50 -10.64
C GLU A 144 0.46 -13.29 -10.51
N GLY A 145 0.92 -12.73 -9.39
CA GLY A 145 2.31 -12.32 -9.19
C GLY A 145 2.58 -10.89 -9.68
N HIS A 146 3.62 -10.26 -9.14
CA HIS A 146 4.12 -8.97 -9.60
C HIS A 146 5.41 -9.17 -10.36
N SER A 147 5.52 -8.51 -11.52
CA SER A 147 6.73 -8.53 -12.34
C SER A 147 7.36 -7.14 -12.46
N ALA A 148 8.69 -7.07 -12.43
CA ALA A 148 9.47 -5.90 -12.80
C ALA A 148 10.46 -6.25 -13.91
N ILE A 149 10.40 -5.51 -15.03
CA ILE A 149 11.30 -5.72 -16.17
C ILE A 149 12.39 -4.66 -16.13
N LEU A 150 13.66 -5.06 -15.99
CA LEU A 150 14.78 -4.14 -16.05
C LEU A 150 15.46 -4.24 -17.41
N ARG A 151 15.60 -3.09 -18.08
CA ARG A 151 16.24 -2.97 -19.39
C ARG A 151 17.60 -2.29 -19.25
N PHE A 152 18.63 -2.95 -19.75
CA PHE A 152 20.00 -2.45 -19.74
C PHE A 152 20.32 -1.76 -21.07
N VAL A 153 20.70 -0.49 -21.00
CA VAL A 153 21.10 0.30 -22.17
C VAL A 153 22.55 0.73 -22.01
N GLY A 154 23.41 0.22 -22.88
CA GLY A 154 24.83 0.53 -22.87
C GLY A 154 25.62 -0.56 -23.60
N VAL A 155 26.76 -0.18 -24.16
CA VAL A 155 27.66 -1.15 -24.76
C VAL A 155 28.27 -2.00 -23.64
N GLY A 156 28.17 -3.32 -23.77
CA GLY A 156 28.66 -4.28 -22.78
C GLY A 156 27.80 -4.42 -21.52
N PHE A 157 26.64 -3.73 -21.45
CA PHE A 157 25.77 -3.83 -20.29
C PHE A 157 24.94 -5.11 -20.34
N ARG A 158 25.08 -5.96 -19.32
CA ARG A 158 24.34 -7.22 -19.21
C ARG A 158 24.18 -7.68 -17.77
N ALA A 159 23.18 -8.52 -17.54
CA ALA A 159 22.95 -9.24 -16.29
C ALA A 159 22.97 -10.75 -16.53
N SER A 160 23.51 -11.51 -15.57
CA SER A 160 23.39 -12.97 -15.46
C SER A 160 22.84 -13.34 -14.09
N VAL A 161 22.09 -14.43 -14.00
CA VAL A 161 21.67 -15.03 -12.74
C VAL A 161 22.59 -16.21 -12.47
N GLU A 162 23.24 -16.20 -11.30
CA GLU A 162 24.26 -17.15 -10.87
C GLU A 162 23.84 -17.75 -9.52
N ASP A 163 24.17 -19.01 -9.26
CA ASP A 163 23.77 -19.70 -8.03
C ASP A 163 24.71 -19.39 -6.84
N SER A 164 25.89 -18.83 -7.10
CA SER A 164 26.91 -18.49 -6.09
C SER A 164 27.49 -17.11 -6.36
N ALA A 165 27.74 -16.33 -5.31
CA ALA A 165 28.48 -15.08 -5.36
C ALA A 165 29.88 -15.22 -4.74
N THR A 166 30.83 -14.43 -5.23
CA THR A 166 32.21 -14.36 -4.68
C THR A 166 32.34 -13.26 -3.64
N THR A 167 31.56 -12.19 -3.77
CA THR A 167 31.73 -10.94 -3.00
C THR A 167 30.71 -10.80 -1.87
N VAL A 168 29.56 -11.46 -1.99
CA VAL A 168 28.43 -11.31 -1.07
C VAL A 168 28.08 -12.66 -0.47
N ASP A 169 27.95 -12.69 0.85
CA ASP A 169 27.55 -13.89 1.58
C ASP A 169 26.06 -14.19 1.38
N SER A 170 25.70 -15.48 1.36
CA SER A 170 24.30 -15.90 1.28
C SER A 170 23.56 -15.65 2.60
N GLU A 171 22.45 -14.93 2.56
CA GLU A 171 21.57 -14.69 3.71
C GLU A 171 20.71 -15.92 4.04
N TYR A 172 20.36 -16.74 3.04
CA TYR A 172 19.56 -17.94 3.20
C TYR A 172 20.03 -19.08 2.27
N PRO A 173 19.76 -20.36 2.61
CA PRO A 173 20.25 -21.48 1.82
C PRO A 173 19.61 -21.50 0.43
N GLY A 174 20.43 -21.67 -0.61
CA GLY A 174 19.97 -21.69 -2.01
C GLY A 174 19.62 -20.31 -2.58
N GLN A 175 20.09 -19.23 -1.95
CA GLN A 175 19.96 -17.88 -2.49
C GLN A 175 20.71 -17.77 -3.82
N LYS A 176 20.02 -17.22 -4.83
CA LYS A 176 20.59 -16.90 -6.13
C LYS A 176 21.07 -15.45 -6.15
N PHE A 177 22.02 -15.17 -7.03
CA PHE A 177 22.65 -13.87 -7.15
C PHE A 177 22.52 -13.34 -8.58
N ILE A 178 22.42 -12.03 -8.71
CA ILE A 178 22.43 -11.33 -9.99
C ILE A 178 23.81 -10.72 -10.17
N ASN A 179 24.53 -11.16 -11.19
CA ASN A 179 25.81 -10.60 -11.60
C ASN A 179 25.58 -9.55 -12.69
N LEU A 180 25.92 -8.30 -12.37
CA LEU A 180 25.77 -7.15 -13.24
C LEU A 180 27.12 -6.74 -13.83
N LYS A 181 27.18 -6.69 -15.15
CA LYS A 181 28.30 -6.09 -15.90
C LYS A 181 27.82 -4.80 -16.51
N VAL A 182 28.02 -3.68 -15.81
CA VAL A 182 27.52 -2.34 -16.22
C VAL A 182 28.65 -1.29 -16.32
N GLY A 183 29.85 -1.74 -16.66
CA GLY A 183 31.01 -0.86 -16.90
C GLY A 183 31.87 -0.55 -15.67
N TYR A 184 31.68 -1.30 -14.58
CA TYR A 184 32.61 -1.33 -13.45
C TYR A 184 33.76 -2.32 -13.71
N SER A 185 34.91 -2.10 -13.07
CA SER A 185 36.09 -2.97 -13.22
C SER A 185 35.91 -4.35 -12.57
N HIS A 186 35.07 -4.45 -11.54
CA HIS A 186 34.71 -5.69 -10.86
C HIS A 186 33.25 -6.05 -11.14
N PRO A 187 32.87 -7.34 -11.10
CA PRO A 187 31.47 -7.74 -11.19
C PRO A 187 30.69 -7.23 -9.97
N VAL A 188 29.45 -6.78 -10.21
CA VAL A 188 28.54 -6.36 -9.14
C VAL A 188 27.56 -7.49 -8.91
N GLU A 189 27.66 -8.15 -7.76
CA GLU A 189 26.81 -9.28 -7.39
C GLU A 189 25.76 -8.83 -6.37
N LEU A 190 24.50 -9.19 -6.59
CA LEU A 190 23.38 -8.82 -5.70
C LEU A 190 22.58 -10.07 -5.32
N GLY A 191 22.41 -10.31 -4.02
CA GLY A 191 21.56 -11.38 -3.51
C GLY A 191 20.10 -11.12 -3.83
N ILE A 192 19.42 -12.10 -4.41
CA ILE A 192 17.98 -12.01 -4.67
C ILE A 192 17.26 -12.15 -3.32
N PRO A 193 16.32 -11.27 -2.97
CA PRO A 193 15.59 -11.38 -1.72
C PRO A 193 14.65 -12.59 -1.72
N LYS A 194 14.34 -13.09 -0.51
CA LYS A 194 13.49 -14.27 -0.34
C LYS A 194 12.10 -14.06 -0.97
N GLY A 195 11.66 -15.06 -1.74
CA GLY A 195 10.35 -15.03 -2.41
C GLY A 195 10.33 -14.29 -3.74
N VAL A 196 11.44 -13.69 -4.16
CA VAL A 196 11.60 -13.14 -5.51
C VAL A 196 12.38 -14.11 -6.38
N THR A 197 11.95 -14.28 -7.62
CA THR A 197 12.63 -15.05 -8.65
C THR A 197 13.12 -14.13 -9.74
N ALA A 198 14.39 -14.24 -10.13
CA ALA A 198 14.95 -13.49 -11.23
C ALA A 198 15.22 -14.41 -12.43
N SER A 199 14.88 -13.95 -13.62
CA SER A 199 15.19 -14.61 -14.89
C SER A 199 15.77 -13.62 -15.89
N THR A 200 16.67 -14.09 -16.75
CA THR A 200 17.31 -13.27 -17.79
C THR A 200 16.92 -13.80 -19.17
N PRO A 201 15.74 -13.44 -19.71
CA PRO A 201 15.33 -13.88 -21.04
C PRO A 201 16.27 -13.37 -22.14
N GLN A 202 16.88 -12.20 -21.93
CA GLN A 202 17.94 -11.67 -22.78
C GLN A 202 19.05 -11.13 -21.88
N PRO A 203 20.32 -11.13 -22.30
CA PRO A 203 21.41 -10.55 -21.50
C PRO A 203 21.17 -9.08 -21.12
N THR A 204 20.41 -8.34 -21.94
CA THR A 204 20.06 -6.93 -21.74
C THR A 204 18.68 -6.72 -21.10
N ARG A 205 17.99 -7.80 -20.71
CA ARG A 205 16.69 -7.75 -20.02
C ARG A 205 16.65 -8.71 -18.85
N LEU A 206 16.40 -8.17 -17.67
CA LEU A 206 16.19 -8.93 -16.44
C LEU A 206 14.72 -8.85 -16.06
N LEU A 207 14.11 -9.97 -15.74
CA LEU A 207 12.74 -10.09 -15.28
C LEU A 207 12.76 -10.54 -13.82
N LEU A 208 12.22 -9.71 -12.94
CA LEU A 208 12.00 -10.05 -11.53
C LEU A 208 10.54 -10.37 -11.34
N GLU A 209 10.25 -11.47 -10.65
CA GLU A 209 8.89 -11.93 -10.35
C GLU A 209 8.78 -12.25 -8.86
N GLY A 210 7.63 -11.96 -8.25
CA GLY A 210 7.40 -12.32 -6.86
C GLY A 210 5.98 -11.97 -6.39
N PRO A 211 5.53 -12.53 -5.26
CA PRO A 211 4.18 -12.29 -4.76
C PRO A 211 4.03 -10.93 -4.08
N GLU A 212 5.12 -10.35 -3.55
CA GLU A 212 5.09 -9.08 -2.83
C GLU A 212 5.62 -7.93 -3.69
N LYS A 213 4.75 -6.99 -4.03
CA LYS A 213 5.08 -5.85 -4.90
C LYS A 213 6.16 -4.94 -4.32
N GLU A 214 6.15 -4.71 -3.01
CA GLU A 214 7.10 -3.83 -2.35
C GLU A 214 8.52 -4.35 -2.50
N VAL A 215 8.75 -5.62 -2.15
CA VAL A 215 10.05 -6.30 -2.24
C VAL A 215 10.56 -6.33 -3.69
N VAL A 216 9.71 -6.71 -4.65
CA VAL A 216 10.09 -6.76 -6.08
C VAL A 216 10.52 -5.38 -6.58
N MET A 217 9.76 -4.33 -6.27
CA MET A 217 10.04 -2.98 -6.76
C MET A 217 11.22 -2.32 -6.02
N GLN A 218 11.38 -2.60 -4.73
CA GLN A 218 12.54 -2.16 -3.96
C GLN A 218 13.81 -2.76 -4.55
N PHE A 219 13.84 -4.07 -4.78
CA PHE A 219 15.00 -4.73 -5.36
C PHE A 219 15.30 -4.22 -6.78
N ALA A 220 14.27 -3.98 -7.60
CA ALA A 220 14.44 -3.33 -8.90
C ALA A 220 15.07 -1.93 -8.79
N ALA A 221 14.68 -1.15 -7.77
CA ALA A 221 15.25 0.17 -7.51
C ALA A 221 16.71 0.09 -7.04
N GLU A 222 17.07 -0.91 -6.22
CA GLU A 222 18.43 -1.18 -5.78
C GLU A 222 19.35 -1.53 -6.97
N ILE A 223 18.90 -2.41 -7.88
CA ILE A 223 19.63 -2.71 -9.11
C ILE A 223 19.81 -1.45 -9.96
N ARG A 224 18.76 -0.64 -10.13
CA ARG A 224 18.81 0.62 -10.89
C ARG A 224 19.81 1.63 -10.30
N ASN A 225 20.01 1.63 -8.99
CA ASN A 225 20.89 2.59 -8.32
C ASN A 225 22.37 2.44 -8.75
N TRP A 226 22.81 1.24 -9.13
CA TRP A 226 24.17 1.01 -9.65
C TRP A 226 24.46 1.79 -10.93
N ARG A 227 23.47 1.91 -11.82
CA ARG A 227 23.64 2.71 -13.04
C ARG A 227 22.33 3.37 -13.47
N LYS A 228 22.05 4.52 -12.86
CA LYS A 228 20.90 5.36 -13.20
C LYS A 228 20.98 5.83 -14.67
N PRO A 229 19.83 5.95 -15.38
CA PRO A 229 19.80 6.48 -16.74
C PRO A 229 20.41 7.88 -16.85
N GLU A 230 21.36 8.05 -17.76
CA GLU A 230 22.01 9.35 -18.01
C GLU A 230 21.24 10.19 -19.05
N PRO A 231 21.22 11.53 -18.93
CA PRO A 231 20.40 12.39 -19.79
C PRO A 231 20.99 12.64 -21.18
N TYR A 232 22.18 12.16 -21.53
CA TYR A 232 22.79 12.46 -22.84
C TYR A 232 22.64 11.32 -23.84
N LYS A 233 23.06 10.11 -23.48
CA LYS A 233 22.97 8.92 -24.35
C LYS A 233 21.93 7.92 -23.87
N GLY A 234 21.22 8.21 -22.76
CA GLY A 234 20.23 7.30 -22.19
C GLY A 234 20.84 5.98 -21.71
N LYS A 235 22.15 5.92 -21.45
CA LYS A 235 22.80 4.72 -20.90
C LYS A 235 22.42 4.55 -19.44
N GLY A 236 22.15 3.32 -19.05
CA GLY A 236 21.76 2.97 -17.69
C GLY A 236 20.74 1.84 -17.65
N ILE A 237 20.18 1.65 -16.48
CA ILE A 237 19.19 0.61 -16.18
C ILE A 237 17.83 1.30 -16.05
N PHE A 238 16.86 0.85 -16.84
CA PHE A 238 15.48 1.34 -16.80
C PHE A 238 14.59 0.29 -16.18
N VAL A 239 13.66 0.70 -15.31
CA VAL A 239 12.69 -0.20 -14.70
C VAL A 239 11.35 -0.06 -15.42
N ASN A 240 10.77 -1.20 -15.80
CA ASN A 240 9.53 -1.34 -16.55
C ASN A 240 9.55 -0.55 -17.87
N GLY A 241 8.74 0.52 -17.96
CA GLY A 241 8.65 1.42 -19.11
C GLY A 241 9.31 2.78 -18.89
N GLU A 242 10.19 2.91 -17.90
CA GLU A 242 10.88 4.18 -17.61
C GLU A 242 11.62 4.70 -18.85
N THR A 243 11.50 6.02 -19.09
CA THR A 243 12.22 6.73 -20.14
C THR A 243 12.86 7.99 -19.58
N ILE A 244 13.95 8.44 -20.20
CA ILE A 244 14.66 9.66 -19.83
C ILE A 244 14.64 10.66 -20.98
N LYS A 245 14.42 11.94 -20.68
CA LYS A 245 14.52 13.02 -21.65
C LYS A 245 15.98 13.26 -22.00
N LEU A 246 16.33 13.10 -23.28
CA LEU A 246 17.68 13.32 -23.76
C LEU A 246 17.97 14.82 -23.94
N LYS A 247 19.11 15.27 -23.43
CA LYS A 247 19.67 16.59 -23.71
C LYS A 247 20.49 16.53 -24.99
N ASN A 248 20.21 17.46 -25.89
CA ASN A 248 21.04 17.65 -27.07
C ASN A 248 22.46 18.03 -26.66
N LYS A 249 23.43 17.55 -27.42
CA LYS A 249 24.83 17.98 -27.26
C LYS A 249 24.88 19.48 -27.50
N ARG A 250 25.51 20.22 -26.60
CA ARG A 250 25.86 21.63 -26.84
C ARG A 250 26.95 21.66 -27.91
N VAL A 251 26.54 21.64 -29.17
CA VAL A 251 27.41 22.05 -30.27
C VAL A 251 27.52 23.57 -30.12
N GLY A 252 28.73 24.10 -29.92
CA GLY A 252 28.95 25.53 -29.81
C GLY A 252 28.46 26.21 -31.09
N GLY A 253 27.23 26.73 -31.06
CA GLY A 253 26.74 27.65 -32.06
C GLY A 253 27.43 28.98 -31.83
N LYS A 254 28.07 29.50 -32.88
CA LYS A 254 28.30 30.94 -33.02
C LYS A 254 26.97 31.67 -32.96
#